data_AF-A0A1E3B5H7-F1
#
_entry.id   AF-A0A1E3B5H7-F1
#
_cell.length_a   1.000
_cell.length_b   1.000
_cell.length_c   1.000
_cell.angle_alpha   90.00
_cell.angle_beta   90.00
_cell.angle_gamma   90.00
#
_symmetry.space_group_name_H-M   'P 1'
#
loop_
_entity.id
_entity.type
_entity.pdbx_description
1 polymer ?
#
loop_
_entity_poly.entity_id
_entity_poly.type
_entity_poly.pdbx_seq_one_letter_code
_entity_poly.pdbx_strand_id
1 'polypeptide(L)'
;MKEQGRKIITHDEFLAQCREHPDELFDYVANTFNSMIDLENEYREKIDEEFVQNLQNELQEHRERLKDKEDQIDELMAERDEYKTAYAEVQLHSHGSTVESTKLSSKSEKVPDPPLLTDGKEPKFKDWMIKMKGKFVANADHFDNDQMKQVYLVSCTGGLA
;
A
#
# COMPACT_ATOMS: atom_id res chain seq x y z
N MET A 1 17.19 -47.27 11.23
CA MET A 1 18.65 -47.31 11.41
C MET A 1 18.96 -46.74 12.78
N LYS A 2 19.78 -47.42 13.58
CA LYS A 2 20.01 -47.04 14.99
C LYS A 2 20.85 -45.77 15.02
N GLU A 3 20.35 -44.70 15.66
CA GLU A 3 21.16 -43.57 16.07
C GLU A 3 22.27 -44.08 16.99
N GLN A 4 23.48 -44.24 16.46
CA GLN A 4 24.66 -44.35 17.30
C GLN A 4 24.88 -42.96 17.91
N GLY A 5 24.61 -42.85 19.21
CA GLY A 5 24.80 -41.61 19.96
C GLY A 5 26.20 -41.05 19.70
N ARG A 6 26.27 -39.75 19.39
CA ARG A 6 27.53 -39.00 19.20
C ARG A 6 28.41 -39.18 20.44
N LYS A 7 29.37 -40.10 20.38
CA LYS A 7 30.47 -40.14 21.34
C LYS A 7 31.37 -38.96 21.04
N ILE A 8 31.35 -37.96 21.92
CA ILE A 8 32.37 -36.91 21.92
C ILE A 8 33.68 -37.60 22.31
N ILE A 9 34.59 -37.72 21.35
CA ILE A 9 35.92 -38.28 21.60
C ILE A 9 36.73 -37.24 22.38
N THR A 10 37.51 -37.68 23.35
CA THR A 10 38.45 -36.82 24.04
C THR A 10 39.69 -36.58 23.17
N HIS A 11 40.44 -35.52 23.48
CA HIS A 11 41.66 -35.18 22.74
C HIS A 11 42.69 -36.32 22.76
N ASP A 12 42.84 -37.03 23.88
CA ASP A 12 43.79 -38.13 24.01
C ASP A 12 43.36 -39.36 23.20
N GLU A 13 42.06 -39.65 23.15
CA GLU A 13 41.51 -40.72 22.31
C GLU A 13 41.68 -40.42 20.81
N PHE A 14 41.53 -39.15 20.41
CA PHE A 14 41.81 -38.72 19.04
C PHE A 14 43.29 -38.95 18.69
N LEU A 15 44.22 -38.55 19.57
CA LEU A 15 45.65 -38.75 19.35
C LEU A 15 46.04 -40.24 19.28
N ALA A 16 45.37 -41.10 20.05
CA ALA A 16 45.54 -42.54 19.95
C ALA A 16 45.10 -43.06 18.58
N GLN A 17 43.91 -42.67 18.10
CA GLN A 17 43.40 -43.06 16.78
C GLN A 17 44.28 -42.56 15.63
N CYS A 18 44.88 -41.36 15.74
CA CYS A 18 45.85 -40.87 14.75
C CYS A 18 47.07 -41.79 14.58
N ARG A 19 47.44 -42.54 15.63
CA ARG A 19 48.58 -43.46 15.60
C ARG A 19 48.18 -44.88 15.22
N GLU A 20 47.02 -45.33 15.69
CA GLU A 20 46.57 -46.71 15.56
C GLU A 20 45.78 -46.95 14.26
N HIS A 21 44.97 -45.98 13.84
CA HIS A 21 44.03 -46.12 12.72
C HIS A 21 43.92 -44.81 11.87
N PRO A 22 45.01 -44.32 11.28
CA PRO A 22 45.04 -43.02 10.61
C PRO A 22 44.11 -42.93 9.38
N ASP A 23 44.05 -43.97 8.56
CA ASP A 23 43.22 -43.97 7.35
C ASP A 23 41.73 -44.03 7.68
N GLU A 24 41.34 -44.89 8.63
CA GLU A 24 39.94 -44.97 9.10
C GLU A 24 39.47 -43.66 9.73
N LEU A 25 40.36 -43.01 10.49
CA LEU A 25 40.08 -41.69 11.07
C LEU A 25 39.93 -40.63 9.99
N PHE A 26 40.81 -40.63 8.98
CA PHE A 26 40.73 -39.70 7.86
C PHE A 26 39.42 -39.89 7.07
N ASP A 27 39.08 -41.13 6.71
CA ASP A 27 37.85 -41.45 5.99
C ASP A 27 36.62 -41.04 6.81
N TYR A 28 36.62 -41.30 8.12
CA TYR A 28 35.53 -40.89 9.00
C TYR A 28 35.36 -39.36 9.02
N VAL A 29 36.46 -38.60 9.19
CA VAL A 29 36.43 -37.14 9.22
C VAL A 29 36.00 -36.58 7.86
N ALA A 30 36.57 -37.09 6.76
CA ALA A 30 36.25 -36.66 5.41
C ALA A 30 34.78 -36.92 5.07
N ASN A 31 34.26 -38.11 5.37
CA ASN A 31 32.86 -38.46 5.14
C ASN A 31 31.92 -37.61 6.00
N THR A 32 32.29 -37.37 7.26
CA THR A 32 31.49 -36.52 8.17
C THR A 32 31.45 -35.08 7.66
N PHE A 33 32.58 -34.55 7.18
CA PHE A 33 32.65 -33.19 6.64
C PHE A 33 31.85 -33.05 5.34
N ASN A 34 32.00 -33.99 4.40
CA ASN A 34 31.22 -34.00 3.16
C ASN A 34 29.71 -34.11 3.44
N SER A 35 29.32 -34.99 4.36
CA SER A 35 27.91 -35.11 4.77
C SER A 35 27.36 -33.81 5.39
N MET A 36 28.18 -33.04 6.11
CA MET A 36 27.77 -31.74 6.62
C MET A 36 27.59 -30.71 5.50
N ILE A 37 28.47 -30.70 4.51
CA ILE A 37 28.34 -29.84 3.33
C ILE A 37 27.06 -30.17 2.56
N ASP A 38 26.81 -31.46 2.31
CA ASP A 38 25.60 -31.90 1.59
C ASP A 38 24.33 -31.49 2.33
N LEU A 39 24.31 -31.68 3.66
CA LEU A 39 23.19 -31.28 4.51
C LEU A 39 22.99 -29.75 4.49
N GLU A 40 24.07 -28.97 4.58
CA GLU A 40 24.00 -27.50 4.51
C GLU A 40 23.41 -27.05 3.17
N ASN A 41 23.85 -27.66 2.07
CA ASN A 41 23.32 -27.36 0.73
C ASN A 41 21.85 -27.70 0.64
N GLU A 42 21.41 -28.87 1.12
CA GLU A 42 20.01 -29.26 1.13
C GLU A 42 19.13 -28.28 1.93
N TYR A 43 19.60 -27.83 3.10
CA TYR A 43 18.86 -26.82 3.87
C TYR A 43 18.78 -25.47 3.16
N ARG A 44 19.87 -25.05 2.52
CA ARG A 44 19.92 -23.81 1.74
C ARG A 44 18.93 -23.84 0.58
N GLU A 45 18.94 -24.93 -0.20
CA GLU A 45 18.00 -25.12 -1.31
C GLU A 45 16.54 -25.08 -0.86
N LYS A 46 16.20 -25.76 0.24
CA LYS A 46 14.83 -25.74 0.79
C LYS A 46 14.38 -24.35 1.22
N ILE A 47 15.26 -23.58 1.88
CA ILE A 47 14.95 -22.20 2.28
C ILE A 47 14.70 -21.33 1.05
N ASP A 48 15.55 -21.47 0.02
CA ASP A 48 15.42 -20.72 -1.22
C ASP A 48 14.13 -21.08 -1.97
N GLU A 49 13.79 -22.38 -2.06
CA GLU A 49 12.54 -22.86 -2.68
C GLU A 49 11.30 -22.36 -1.93
N GLU A 50 11.26 -22.47 -0.60
CA GLU A 50 10.14 -22.00 0.20
C GLU A 50 9.94 -20.48 0.06
N PHE A 51 11.04 -19.73 0.07
CA PHE A 51 11.01 -18.28 -0.11
C PHE A 51 10.51 -17.88 -1.50
N VAL A 52 11.01 -18.53 -2.55
CA VAL A 52 10.56 -18.30 -3.93
C VAL A 52 9.07 -18.66 -4.07
N GLN A 53 8.62 -19.76 -3.49
CA GLN A 53 7.22 -20.18 -3.57
C GLN A 53 6.29 -19.18 -2.87
N ASN A 54 6.67 -18.66 -1.70
CA ASN A 54 5.91 -17.62 -1.02
C ASN A 54 5.81 -16.33 -1.84
N LEU A 55 6.93 -15.87 -2.40
CA LEU A 55 6.92 -14.68 -3.26
C LEU A 55 6.04 -14.86 -4.50
N GLN A 56 6.03 -16.06 -5.10
CA GLN A 56 5.17 -16.36 -6.24
C GLN A 56 3.69 -16.32 -5.85
N ASN A 57 3.33 -16.87 -4.68
CA ASN A 57 1.96 -16.84 -4.18
C ASN A 57 1.49 -15.39 -3.92
N GLU A 58 2.31 -14.58 -3.25
CA GLU A 58 2.00 -13.17 -3.00
C GLU A 58 1.84 -12.38 -4.31
N LEU A 59 2.73 -12.59 -5.28
CA LEU A 59 2.65 -11.93 -6.58
C LEU A 59 1.35 -12.29 -7.32
N GLN A 60 0.93 -13.54 -7.24
CA GLN A 60 -0.31 -14.02 -7.84
C GLN A 60 -1.52 -13.37 -7.19
N GLU A 61 -1.59 -13.32 -5.86
CA GLU A 61 -2.66 -12.64 -5.12
C GLU A 61 -2.73 -11.14 -5.43
N HIS A 62 -1.58 -10.48 -5.57
CA HIS A 62 -1.52 -9.07 -5.96
C HIS A 62 -2.02 -8.84 -7.39
N ARG A 63 -1.70 -9.75 -8.32
CA ARG A 63 -2.15 -9.68 -9.71
C ARG A 63 -3.67 -9.86 -9.81
N GLU A 64 -4.24 -10.80 -9.06
CA GLU A 64 -5.69 -11.02 -9.02
C GLU A 64 -6.41 -9.80 -8.47
N ARG A 65 -5.94 -9.23 -7.35
CA ARG A 65 -6.51 -8.01 -6.78
C ARG A 65 -6.42 -6.80 -7.71
N LEU A 66 -5.34 -6.69 -8.50
CA LEU A 66 -5.22 -5.63 -9.51
C LEU A 66 -6.26 -5.79 -10.60
N LYS A 67 -6.43 -7.01 -11.10
CA LYS A 67 -7.44 -7.31 -12.12
C LYS A 67 -8.85 -6.98 -11.63
N ASP A 68 -9.23 -7.44 -10.44
CA ASP A 68 -10.55 -7.15 -9.86
C ASP A 68 -10.81 -5.64 -9.72
N LYS A 69 -9.77 -4.87 -9.38
CA LYS A 69 -9.88 -3.40 -9.28
C LYS A 69 -10.00 -2.74 -10.65
N GLU A 70 -9.32 -3.27 -11.66
CA GLU A 70 -9.38 -2.77 -13.02
C GLU A 70 -10.78 -3.02 -13.61
N ASP A 71 -11.34 -4.21 -13.39
CA ASP A 71 -12.72 -4.54 -13.77
C ASP A 71 -13.74 -3.61 -13.08
N GLN A 72 -13.56 -3.30 -11.79
CA GLN A 72 -14.42 -2.33 -11.07
C GLN A 72 -14.29 -0.90 -11.62
N ILE A 73 -13.11 -0.49 -12.05
CA ILE A 73 -12.89 0.83 -12.65
C ILE A 73 -13.62 0.90 -14.00
N ASP A 74 -13.52 -0.14 -14.82
CA ASP A 74 -14.20 -0.21 -16.10
C ASP A 74 -15.73 -0.14 -15.95
N GLU A 75 -16.29 -0.85 -14.97
CA GLU A 75 -17.71 -0.79 -14.64
C GLU A 75 -18.15 0.63 -14.21
N LEU A 76 -17.42 1.24 -13.27
CA LEU A 76 -17.70 2.61 -12.82
C LEU A 76 -17.54 3.64 -13.95
N MET A 77 -16.60 3.43 -14.87
CA MET A 77 -16.44 4.30 -16.04
C MET A 77 -17.64 4.18 -16.98
N ALA A 78 -18.13 2.97 -17.23
CA ALA A 78 -19.31 2.73 -18.05
C ALA A 78 -20.57 3.37 -17.44
N GLU A 79 -20.81 3.16 -16.14
CA GLU A 79 -21.92 3.80 -15.42
C GLU A 79 -21.83 5.32 -15.52
N ARG A 80 -20.64 5.89 -15.27
CA ARG A 80 -20.43 7.34 -15.35
C ARG A 80 -20.72 7.88 -16.76
N ASP A 81 -20.33 7.16 -17.80
CA ASP A 81 -20.61 7.55 -19.20
C ASP A 81 -22.11 7.46 -19.54
N GLU A 82 -22.83 6.47 -19.00
CA GLU A 82 -24.28 6.36 -19.13
C GLU A 82 -24.99 7.54 -18.44
N TYR A 83 -24.66 7.82 -17.18
CA TYR A 83 -25.21 8.98 -16.45
C TYR A 83 -24.94 10.30 -17.16
N LYS A 84 -23.72 10.47 -17.70
CA LYS A 84 -23.34 11.67 -18.45
C LYS A 84 -24.19 11.83 -19.71
N THR A 85 -24.45 10.74 -20.42
CA THR A 85 -25.26 10.73 -21.65
C THR A 85 -26.71 11.05 -21.32
N ALA A 86 -27.32 10.36 -20.35
CA ALA A 86 -28.69 10.61 -19.92
C ALA A 86 -28.90 12.05 -19.43
N TYR A 87 -27.94 12.60 -18.67
CA TYR A 87 -28.00 13.98 -18.21
C TYR A 87 -27.96 14.99 -19.36
N ALA A 88 -27.12 14.74 -20.37
CA ALA A 88 -27.05 15.59 -21.57
C ALA A 88 -28.38 15.56 -22.36
N GLU A 89 -29.00 14.38 -22.52
CA GLU A 89 -30.30 14.23 -23.18
C GLU A 89 -31.41 15.00 -22.44
N VAL A 90 -31.49 14.86 -21.11
CA VAL A 90 -32.47 15.60 -20.29
C VAL A 90 -32.29 17.11 -20.41
N GLN A 91 -31.05 17.61 -20.41
CA GLN A 91 -30.78 19.04 -20.61
C GLN A 91 -31.23 19.54 -21.98
N LEU A 92 -31.00 18.77 -23.05
CA LEU A 92 -31.43 19.12 -24.41
C LEU A 92 -32.95 19.16 -24.53
N HIS A 93 -33.67 18.20 -23.93
CA HIS A 93 -35.13 18.17 -23.93
C HIS A 93 -35.76 19.29 -23.07
N SER A 94 -35.12 19.70 -21.98
CA SER A 94 -35.61 20.78 -21.12
C SER A 94 -35.46 22.19 -21.73
N HIS A 95 -34.60 22.39 -22.74
CA HIS A 95 -34.39 23.69 -23.40
C HIS A 95 -35.24 23.90 -24.67
N GLY A 96 -36.04 22.91 -25.08
CA GLY A 96 -36.90 22.98 -26.27
C GLY A 96 -38.25 23.67 -26.07
N SER A 97 -38.62 24.07 -24.85
CA SER A 97 -39.92 24.69 -24.56
C SER A 97 -39.77 25.95 -23.70
N THR A 98 -39.72 27.08 -24.39
CA THR A 98 -40.22 28.41 -24.00
C THR A 98 -39.63 29.09 -22.74
N VAL A 99 -39.21 30.35 -22.99
CA VAL A 99 -38.86 31.46 -22.08
C VAL A 99 -37.38 31.58 -21.72
N GLU A 100 -36.77 32.63 -22.30
CA GLU A 100 -35.65 33.39 -21.75
C GLU A 100 -35.78 33.51 -20.22
N SER A 101 -35.10 32.64 -19.49
CA SER A 101 -34.82 32.85 -18.09
C SER A 101 -33.35 33.21 -17.99
N THR A 102 -33.11 34.51 -17.86
CA THR A 102 -31.86 35.12 -17.42
C THR A 102 -31.21 34.19 -16.39
N LYS A 103 -30.14 33.48 -16.79
CA LYS A 103 -29.33 32.66 -15.87
C LYS A 103 -28.68 33.60 -14.87
N LEU A 104 -29.41 33.97 -13.83
CA LEU A 104 -28.82 34.29 -12.55
C LEU A 104 -28.20 32.97 -12.07
N SER A 105 -26.89 32.83 -12.28
CA SER A 105 -26.08 31.83 -11.59
C SER A 105 -26.16 32.13 -10.09
N SER A 106 -27.23 31.65 -9.45
CA SER A 106 -27.35 31.64 -8.00
C SER A 106 -26.40 30.55 -7.51
N LYS A 107 -25.20 30.97 -7.10
CA LYS A 107 -24.23 30.11 -6.42
C LYS A 107 -24.88 29.43 -5.22
N SER A 108 -24.43 28.22 -4.88
CA SER A 108 -24.92 27.44 -3.75
C SER A 108 -24.87 28.23 -2.44
N GLU A 109 -25.78 27.92 -1.52
CA GLU A 109 -25.84 28.53 -0.19
C GLU A 109 -24.45 28.47 0.49
N LYS A 110 -23.99 29.61 1.02
CA LYS A 110 -22.65 29.70 1.61
C LYS A 110 -22.63 28.93 2.92
N VAL A 111 -21.91 27.80 2.96
CA VAL A 111 -21.59 27.13 4.22
C VAL A 111 -20.77 28.09 5.09
N PRO A 112 -20.95 28.12 6.42
CA PRO A 112 -20.16 29.00 7.29
C PRO A 112 -18.65 28.82 7.07
N ASP A 113 -17.91 29.93 7.14
CA ASP A 113 -16.46 29.89 7.00
C ASP A 113 -15.84 29.13 8.18
N PRO A 114 -14.80 28.31 7.92
CA PRO A 114 -14.08 27.62 8.98
C PRO A 114 -13.39 28.64 9.90
N PRO A 115 -13.24 28.34 11.21
CA PRO A 115 -12.54 29.21 12.14
C PRO A 115 -11.08 29.42 11.72
N LEU A 116 -10.50 30.57 12.08
CA LEU A 116 -9.08 30.85 11.83
C LEU A 116 -8.19 29.85 12.57
N LEU A 117 -7.27 29.21 11.85
CA LEU A 117 -6.22 28.41 12.48
C LEU A 117 -5.15 29.36 13.02
N THR A 118 -5.00 29.42 14.34
CA THR A 118 -3.97 30.21 15.03
C THR A 118 -3.18 29.32 16.00
N ASP A 119 -2.01 29.77 16.45
CA ASP A 119 -1.16 29.05 17.42
C ASP A 119 -1.82 28.87 18.81
N GLY A 120 -2.98 29.49 19.04
CA GLY A 120 -3.72 29.50 20.29
C GLY A 120 -4.72 28.34 20.45
N LYS A 121 -4.25 27.09 20.40
CA LYS A 121 -4.92 25.81 20.79
C LYS A 121 -6.29 25.43 20.20
N GLU A 122 -7.08 26.36 19.67
CA GLU A 122 -8.41 26.13 19.09
C GLU A 122 -8.54 26.90 17.76
N PRO A 123 -8.97 26.26 16.65
CA PRO A 123 -9.32 24.85 16.48
C PRO A 123 -8.09 23.94 16.41
N LYS A 124 -8.23 22.66 16.82
CA LYS A 124 -7.20 21.64 16.53
C LYS A 124 -7.00 21.51 15.02
N PHE A 125 -5.75 21.34 14.59
CA PHE A 125 -5.40 21.21 13.16
C PHE A 125 -6.24 20.17 12.40
N LYS A 126 -6.47 18.99 13.00
CA LYS A 126 -7.30 17.94 12.39
C LYS A 126 -8.75 18.39 12.17
N ASP A 127 -9.35 19.02 13.16
CA ASP A 127 -10.75 19.47 13.10
C ASP A 127 -10.90 20.64 12.13
N TRP A 128 -9.91 21.54 12.09
CA TRP A 128 -9.83 22.62 11.12
C TRP A 128 -9.70 22.10 9.68
N MET A 129 -8.82 21.12 9.45
CA MET A 129 -8.61 20.52 8.13
C MET A 129 -9.88 19.83 7.61
N ILE A 130 -10.65 19.15 8.48
CA ILE A 130 -11.94 18.54 8.11
C ILE A 130 -12.93 19.63 7.67
N LYS A 131 -13.02 20.74 8.40
CA LYS A 131 -13.90 21.87 8.05
C LYS A 131 -13.49 22.54 6.75
N MET A 132 -12.19 22.75 6.53
CA MET A 132 -11.65 23.31 5.28
C MET A 132 -11.96 22.43 4.07
N LYS A 133 -11.76 21.11 4.19
CA LYS A 133 -12.12 20.16 3.12
C LYS A 133 -13.63 20.17 2.85
N GLY A 134 -14.45 20.20 3.90
CA GLY A 134 -15.90 20.32 3.80
C GLY A 134 -16.32 21.58 3.04
N LYS A 135 -15.71 22.74 3.32
CA LYS A 135 -15.97 24.00 2.64
C LYS A 135 -15.68 23.92 1.13
N PHE A 136 -14.56 23.33 0.74
CA PHE A 136 -14.20 23.20 -0.67
C PHE A 136 -15.09 22.22 -1.44
N VAL A 137 -15.64 21.22 -0.76
CA VAL A 137 -16.61 20.29 -1.38
C VAL A 137 -17.98 20.94 -1.50
N ALA A 138 -18.47 21.57 -0.43
CA ALA A 138 -19.83 22.12 -0.38
C ALA A 138 -20.01 23.42 -1.17
N ASN A 139 -18.96 24.23 -1.31
CA ASN A 139 -18.95 25.46 -2.11
C ASN A 139 -18.02 25.33 -3.32
N ALA A 140 -17.94 24.15 -3.93
CA ALA A 140 -17.06 23.90 -5.09
C ALA A 140 -17.31 24.89 -6.25
N ASP A 141 -18.56 25.31 -6.43
CA ASP A 141 -19.01 26.32 -7.40
C ASP A 141 -18.58 27.77 -7.06
N HIS A 142 -17.98 27.99 -5.88
CA HIS A 142 -17.39 29.27 -5.49
C HIS A 142 -15.86 29.32 -5.71
N PHE A 143 -15.22 28.20 -6.07
CA PHE A 143 -13.78 28.11 -6.30
C PHE A 143 -13.48 27.60 -7.71
N ASP A 144 -13.22 28.53 -8.64
CA ASP A 144 -13.05 28.22 -10.07
C ASP A 144 -11.80 27.36 -10.35
N ASN A 145 -10.77 27.44 -9.52
CA ASN A 145 -9.53 26.69 -9.67
C ASN A 145 -8.81 26.45 -8.32
N ASP A 146 -7.78 25.60 -8.34
CA ASP A 146 -7.02 25.26 -7.13
C ASP A 146 -6.18 26.43 -6.58
N GLN A 147 -5.86 27.44 -7.39
CA GLN A 147 -5.19 28.66 -6.90
C GLN A 147 -6.12 29.47 -5.99
N MET A 148 -7.42 29.57 -6.31
CA MET A 148 -8.39 30.22 -5.43
C MET A 148 -8.56 29.48 -4.11
N LYS A 149 -8.53 28.14 -4.13
CA LYS A 149 -8.54 27.33 -2.90
C LYS A 149 -7.29 27.59 -2.06
N GLN A 150 -6.12 27.71 -2.69
CA GLN A 150 -4.87 28.01 -1.99
C GLN A 150 -4.89 29.41 -1.35
N VAL A 151 -5.31 30.44 -2.08
CA VAL A 151 -5.44 31.81 -1.56
C VAL A 151 -6.43 31.84 -0.38
N TYR A 152 -7.57 31.17 -0.52
CA TYR A 152 -8.56 31.07 0.55
C TYR A 152 -8.01 30.32 1.77
N LEU A 153 -7.29 29.21 1.56
CA LEU A 153 -6.67 28.45 2.63
C LEU A 153 -5.68 29.29 3.43
N VAL A 154 -4.85 30.08 2.76
CA VAL A 154 -3.93 31.03 3.42
C VAL A 154 -4.70 32.10 4.19
N SER A 155 -5.83 32.60 3.67
CA SER A 155 -6.67 33.57 4.38
C SER A 155 -7.33 33.01 5.64
N CYS A 156 -7.47 31.69 5.75
CA CYS A 156 -8.01 30.99 6.92
C CYS A 156 -6.94 30.59 7.94
N THR A 157 -5.68 30.96 7.72
CA THR A 157 -4.57 30.81 8.67
C THR A 157 -4.15 32.18 9.20
N GLY A 158 -3.91 32.28 10.51
CA GLY A 158 -3.49 33.52 11.17
C GLY A 158 -2.40 33.27 12.20
N GLY A 159 -1.56 34.26 12.42
CA GLY A 159 -0.34 34.17 13.23
C GLY A 159 0.82 34.82 12.47
N LEU A 160 1.72 35.51 13.16
CA LEU A 160 2.96 35.93 12.53
C LEU A 160 3.81 34.69 12.26
N ALA A 161 4.32 34.57 11.02
CA ALA A 161 5.42 33.66 10.72
C ALA A 161 6.65 33.97 11.57
#